data_AF-D0GIC5-F1
#
_entry.id   AF-D0GIC5-F1
#
_cell.length_a   1.000
_cell.length_b   1.000
_cell.length_c   1.000
_cell.angle_alpha   90.00
_cell.angle_beta   90.00
_cell.angle_gamma   90.00
#
_symmetry.space_group_name_H-M   'P 1'
#
loop_
_entity.id
_entity.type
_entity.pdbx_description
1 polymer ?
#
loop_
_entity_poly.entity_id
_entity_poly.type
_entity_poly.pdbx_seq_one_letter_code
_entity_poly.pdbx_strand_id
1 'polypeptide(L)'
;SNAYGVAYIHEDETIKLGNSSGWYAGAVNNRFRFKDIGRSKENTTMLKLGLFKSKAFDDNGSLNWTISGEGYIARSNMHRKFLVVDEIFEGKSDYTSYGAALKNEISKEFRTSERTSIKPYGSLKLEYGRFNTIKEKTGEVRLEVKG
;
A
#
# COMPACT_ATOMS: atom_id res chain seq x y z
N SER A 1 -1.84 16.81 -5.76
CA SER A 1 -2.59 15.53 -5.83
C SER A 1 -3.36 15.37 -4.55
N ASN A 2 -4.60 14.85 -4.59
CA ASN A 2 -5.38 14.59 -3.38
C ASN A 2 -5.51 13.08 -3.20
N ALA A 3 -5.10 12.60 -2.03
CA ALA A 3 -5.24 11.22 -1.61
C ALA A 3 -6.10 11.20 -0.35
N TYR A 4 -7.15 10.39 -0.35
CA TYR A 4 -7.99 10.16 0.82
C TYR A 4 -8.04 8.66 1.08
N GLY A 5 -7.85 8.26 2.32
CA GLY A 5 -7.88 6.86 2.70
C GLY A 5 -8.51 6.68 4.07
N VAL A 6 -9.13 5.54 4.25
CA VAL A 6 -9.62 5.05 5.53
C VAL A 6 -8.84 3.81 5.88
N ALA A 7 -8.41 3.69 7.13
CA ALA A 7 -7.75 2.51 7.66
C ALA A 7 -8.43 2.15 8.98
N TYR A 8 -8.74 0.87 9.13
CA TYR A 8 -9.26 0.27 10.33
C TYR A 8 -8.22 -0.72 10.83
N ILE A 9 -7.87 -0.62 12.11
CA ILE A 9 -6.91 -1.51 12.77
C ILE A 9 -7.64 -2.09 13.96
N HIS A 10 -7.64 -3.41 14.06
CA HIS A 10 -8.12 -4.15 15.21
C HIS A 10 -6.93 -4.86 15.85
N GLU A 11 -6.68 -4.55 17.11
CA GLU A 11 -5.61 -5.15 17.90
C GLU A 11 -6.22 -5.93 19.07
N ASP A 12 -5.86 -7.20 19.17
CA ASP A 12 -6.19 -8.05 20.32
C ASP A 12 -4.91 -8.22 21.16
N GLU A 13 -4.84 -7.53 22.29
CA GLU A 13 -3.80 -7.77 23.30
C GLU A 13 -4.09 -9.09 24.02
N THR A 14 -3.22 -10.09 23.82
CA THR A 14 -3.28 -11.30 24.65
C THR A 14 -2.76 -10.94 26.04
N ILE A 15 -3.41 -11.42 27.11
CA ILE A 15 -3.20 -11.12 28.56
C ILE A 15 -1.73 -11.23 29.06
N LYS A 16 -0.76 -11.64 28.22
CA LYS A 16 0.68 -11.59 28.51
C LYS A 16 1.27 -10.27 27.99
N LEU A 17 1.75 -9.42 28.91
CA LEU A 17 2.48 -8.19 28.60
C LEU A 17 3.46 -8.40 27.45
N GLY A 18 3.27 -7.69 26.34
CA GLY A 18 4.20 -7.67 25.21
C GLY A 18 3.90 -8.60 24.03
N ASN A 19 2.81 -9.37 24.03
CA ASN A 19 2.40 -10.14 22.85
C ASN A 19 1.04 -9.66 22.32
N SER A 20 1.07 -8.94 21.21
CA SER A 20 -0.10 -8.39 20.52
C SER A 20 -0.29 -9.07 19.16
N SER A 21 -1.53 -9.31 18.77
CA SER A 21 -1.85 -9.70 17.41
C SER A 21 -3.07 -8.95 16.94
N GLY A 22 -3.07 -8.58 15.67
CA GLY A 22 -4.17 -7.82 15.11
C GLY A 22 -4.27 -7.97 13.62
N TRP A 23 -5.32 -7.36 13.08
CA TRP A 23 -5.57 -7.26 11.66
C TRP A 23 -5.91 -5.83 11.31
N TYR A 24 -5.63 -5.44 10.08
CA TYR A 24 -5.98 -4.14 9.57
C TYR A 24 -6.57 -4.24 8.17
N ALA A 25 -7.50 -3.36 7.90
CA ALA A 25 -8.13 -3.20 6.60
C ALA A 25 -8.14 -1.74 6.23
N GLY A 26 -7.72 -1.40 5.02
CA GLY A 26 -7.68 -0.03 4.56
C GLY A 26 -8.11 0.10 3.11
N ALA A 27 -8.71 1.24 2.80
CA ALA A 27 -9.01 1.65 1.45
C ALA A 27 -8.36 3.02 1.21
N VAL A 28 -7.57 3.13 0.16
CA VAL A 28 -6.91 4.37 -0.25
C VAL A 28 -7.39 4.73 -1.64
N ASN A 29 -7.98 5.90 -1.78
CA ASN A 29 -8.32 6.48 -3.06
C ASN A 29 -7.35 7.62 -3.36
N ASN A 30 -6.62 7.50 -4.47
CA ASN A 30 -5.64 8.48 -4.87
C ASN A 30 -5.98 9.04 -6.24
N ARG A 31 -6.03 10.38 -6.34
CA ARG A 31 -6.29 11.08 -7.58
C ARG A 31 -5.05 11.84 -8.02
N PHE A 32 -4.30 11.24 -8.94
CA PHE A 32 -3.17 11.90 -9.59
C PHE A 32 -3.66 12.76 -10.76
N ARG A 33 -3.23 14.02 -10.78
CA ARG A 33 -3.35 14.90 -11.95
C ARG A 33 -1.97 15.05 -12.53
N PHE A 34 -1.74 14.51 -13.73
CA PHE A 34 -0.49 14.72 -14.44
C PHE A 34 -0.44 16.15 -14.98
N LYS A 35 0.73 16.77 -14.89
CA LYS A 35 0.97 18.15 -15.34
C LYS A 35 1.40 18.15 -16.82
N ASP A 36 0.69 17.41 -17.66
CA ASP A 36 0.92 17.31 -19.11
C ASP A 36 -0.17 18.06 -19.89
N ILE A 37 0.16 18.45 -21.12
CA ILE A 37 -0.65 19.26 -22.05
C ILE A 37 -2.07 18.67 -22.25
N GLY A 38 -2.24 17.35 -22.08
CA GLY A 38 -3.52 16.64 -22.19
C GLY A 38 -4.39 16.56 -20.93
N ARG A 39 -4.00 17.16 -19.79
CA ARG A 39 -4.74 17.06 -18.49
C ARG A 39 -5.10 15.62 -18.07
N SER A 40 -4.20 14.66 -18.27
CA SER A 40 -4.43 13.26 -17.90
C SER A 40 -4.71 13.13 -16.39
N LYS A 41 -5.80 12.42 -16.05
CA LYS A 41 -6.19 12.13 -14.67
C LYS A 41 -6.07 10.63 -14.46
N GLU A 42 -5.40 10.24 -13.40
CA GLU A 42 -5.37 8.86 -12.93
C GLU A 42 -6.08 8.77 -11.58
N ASN A 43 -7.03 7.84 -11.50
CA ASN A 43 -7.74 7.56 -10.26
C ASN A 43 -7.45 6.12 -9.85
N THR A 44 -6.74 5.98 -8.74
CA THR A 44 -6.30 4.68 -8.22
C THR A 44 -7.02 4.40 -6.91
N THR A 45 -7.81 3.34 -6.88
CA THR A 45 -8.42 2.83 -5.66
C THR A 45 -7.67 1.58 -5.22
N MET A 46 -7.08 1.62 -4.04
CA MET A 46 -6.31 0.53 -3.46
C MET A 46 -7.00 0.04 -2.20
N LEU A 47 -7.22 -1.25 -2.10
CA LEU A 47 -7.66 -1.93 -0.90
C LEU A 47 -6.48 -2.72 -0.33
N LYS A 48 -6.27 -2.61 0.97
CA LYS A 48 -5.21 -3.28 1.72
C LYS A 48 -5.84 -4.05 2.85
N LEU A 49 -5.41 -5.29 3.05
CA LEU A 49 -5.84 -6.15 4.13
C LEU A 49 -4.58 -6.81 4.68
N GLY A 50 -4.33 -6.67 5.97
CA GLY A 50 -3.14 -7.22 6.59
C GLY A 50 -3.38 -7.75 7.97
N LEU A 51 -2.45 -8.59 8.40
CA LEU A 51 -2.37 -9.19 9.71
C LEU A 51 -1.01 -8.82 10.28
N PHE A 52 -0.94 -8.55 11.57
CA PHE A 52 0.31 -8.30 12.26
C PHE A 52 0.34 -9.06 13.58
N LYS A 53 1.55 -9.45 13.98
CA LYS A 53 1.82 -10.10 15.24
C LYS A 53 3.10 -9.51 15.80
N SER A 54 2.98 -8.94 17.00
CA SER A 54 4.10 -8.41 17.77
C SER A 54 4.40 -9.32 18.95
N LYS A 55 5.66 -9.70 19.10
CA LYS A 55 6.15 -10.54 20.19
C LYS A 55 7.30 -9.84 20.89
N ALA A 56 7.16 -9.62 22.19
CA ALA A 56 8.24 -9.27 23.08
C ALA A 56 9.14 -10.50 23.30
N PHE A 57 10.45 -10.33 23.09
CA PHE A 57 11.43 -11.40 23.24
C PHE A 57 12.02 -11.50 24.66
N ASP A 58 11.80 -10.49 25.51
CA ASP A 58 12.48 -10.33 26.79
C ASP A 58 11.45 -10.07 27.91
N ASP A 59 11.67 -10.61 29.11
CA ASP A 59 10.79 -10.44 30.28
C ASP A 59 10.54 -8.97 30.67
N ASN A 60 11.44 -8.06 30.28
CA ASN A 60 11.30 -6.63 30.53
C ASN A 60 10.55 -5.87 29.41
N GLY A 61 10.06 -6.55 28.37
CA GLY A 61 9.32 -5.94 27.25
C GLY A 61 10.16 -4.98 26.38
N SER A 62 11.49 -4.98 26.55
CA SER A 62 12.37 -4.00 25.90
C SER A 62 12.58 -4.29 24.42
N LEU A 63 12.62 -5.56 23.99
CA LEU A 63 12.80 -5.94 22.58
C LEU A 63 11.50 -6.48 22.00
N ASN A 64 10.92 -5.75 21.04
CA ASN A 64 9.67 -6.10 20.37
C ASN A 64 9.94 -6.43 18.90
N TRP A 65 9.51 -7.61 18.47
CA TRP A 65 9.53 -8.02 17.07
C TRP A 65 8.12 -8.12 16.52
N THR A 66 7.84 -7.34 15.50
CA THR A 66 6.56 -7.31 14.80
C THR A 66 6.75 -7.88 13.40
N ILE A 67 6.08 -8.99 13.12
CA ILE A 67 5.92 -9.50 11.76
C ILE A 67 4.52 -9.17 11.27
N SER A 68 4.42 -8.67 10.06
CA SER A 68 3.16 -8.31 9.43
C SER A 68 3.15 -8.78 7.99
N GLY A 69 2.00 -9.27 7.55
CA GLY A 69 1.73 -9.64 6.17
C GLY A 69 0.50 -8.88 5.70
N GLU A 70 0.60 -8.21 4.56
CA GLU A 70 -0.52 -7.53 3.92
C GLU A 70 -0.71 -8.01 2.50
N GLY A 71 -1.95 -8.25 2.10
CA GLY A 71 -2.37 -8.29 0.71
C GLY A 71 -2.90 -6.92 0.31
N TYR A 72 -2.63 -6.52 -0.92
CA TYR A 72 -3.28 -5.35 -1.51
C TYR A 72 -3.79 -5.67 -2.90
N ILE A 73 -4.89 -5.02 -3.26
CA ILE A 73 -5.42 -4.98 -4.61
C ILE A 73 -5.64 -3.51 -4.97
N ALA A 74 -5.16 -3.08 -6.11
CA ALA A 74 -5.37 -1.73 -6.60
C ALA A 74 -5.94 -1.76 -8.01
N ARG A 75 -6.95 -0.94 -8.22
CA ARG A 75 -7.52 -0.69 -9.52
C ARG A 75 -7.25 0.74 -9.89
N SER A 76 -6.57 0.94 -11.01
CA SER A 76 -6.26 2.24 -11.54
C SER A 76 -6.98 2.46 -12.87
N ASN A 77 -7.49 3.66 -13.04
CA ASN A 77 -8.18 4.11 -14.23
C ASN A 77 -7.37 5.26 -14.81
N MET A 78 -6.61 4.97 -15.87
CA MET A 78 -5.81 5.95 -16.57
C MET A 78 -6.58 6.47 -17.78
N HIS A 79 -6.86 7.76 -17.79
CA HIS A 79 -7.39 8.47 -18.95
C HIS A 79 -6.28 9.32 -19.54
N ARG A 80 -5.68 8.85 -20.64
CA ARG A 80 -4.63 9.58 -21.35
C ARG A 80 -5.22 10.20 -22.62
N LYS A 81 -5.13 11.52 -22.73
CA LYS A 81 -5.50 12.25 -23.95
C LYS A 81 -4.22 12.53 -24.75
N PHE A 82 -4.21 12.14 -26.01
CA PHE A 82 -3.15 12.49 -26.95
C PHE A 82 -3.74 13.45 -27.98
N LEU A 83 -3.06 14.58 -28.20
CA LEU A 83 -3.39 15.50 -29.30
C LEU A 83 -2.60 15.06 -30.53
N VAL A 84 -3.28 14.55 -31.54
CA VAL A 84 -2.71 14.31 -32.86
C VAL A 84 -3.56 15.11 -33.85
N VAL A 85 -2.90 16.02 -34.58
CA VAL A 85 -3.42 16.94 -35.61
C VAL A 85 -4.93 16.80 -35.89
N ASP A 86 -5.71 17.77 -35.40
CA ASP A 86 -7.17 17.96 -35.54
C ASP A 86 -8.14 16.97 -34.86
N GLU A 87 -7.71 15.83 -34.29
CA GLU A 87 -8.60 14.88 -33.58
C GLU A 87 -8.13 14.54 -32.15
N ILE A 88 -9.08 14.50 -31.20
CA ILE A 88 -8.81 14.15 -29.79
C ILE A 88 -8.98 12.64 -29.60
N PHE A 89 -7.88 11.89 -29.61
CA PHE A 89 -7.90 10.46 -29.27
C PHE A 89 -7.86 10.26 -27.75
N GLU A 90 -8.88 9.59 -27.20
CA GLU A 90 -9.00 9.25 -25.78
C GLU A 90 -8.66 7.77 -25.53
N GLY A 91 -7.48 7.50 -24.96
CA GLY A 91 -7.12 6.16 -24.50
C GLY A 91 -7.62 5.93 -23.08
N LYS A 92 -8.48 4.92 -22.89
CA LYS A 92 -8.92 4.44 -21.57
C LYS A 92 -8.24 3.11 -21.26
N SER A 93 -7.29 3.13 -20.33
CA SER A 93 -6.61 1.92 -19.85
C SER A 93 -6.99 1.67 -18.39
N ASP A 94 -7.75 0.59 -18.17
CA ASP A 94 -7.99 0.02 -16.84
C ASP A 94 -6.90 -1.03 -16.57
N TYR A 95 -6.13 -0.85 -15.50
CA TYR A 95 -5.24 -1.89 -15.00
C TYR A 95 -5.60 -2.23 -13.55
N THR A 96 -5.49 -3.52 -13.23
CA THR A 96 -5.66 -4.02 -11.86
C THR A 96 -4.35 -4.65 -11.44
N SER A 97 -3.79 -4.15 -10.35
CA SER A 97 -2.64 -4.75 -9.69
C SER A 97 -3.07 -5.42 -8.40
N TYR A 98 -2.39 -6.49 -8.05
CA TYR A 98 -2.53 -7.13 -6.76
C TYR A 98 -1.16 -7.58 -6.29
N GLY A 99 -0.98 -7.61 -4.99
CA GLY A 99 0.29 -7.99 -4.41
C GLY A 99 0.14 -8.38 -2.96
N ALA A 100 1.24 -8.87 -2.42
CA ALA A 100 1.42 -9.09 -1.01
C ALA A 100 2.70 -8.40 -0.56
N ALA A 101 2.70 -7.87 0.65
CA ALA A 101 3.88 -7.39 1.32
C ALA A 101 4.05 -8.11 2.66
N LEU A 102 5.30 -8.35 3.01
CA LEU A 102 5.72 -8.87 4.29
C LEU A 102 6.62 -7.82 4.94
N LYS A 103 6.22 -7.29 6.08
CA LYS A 103 7.01 -6.32 6.85
C LYS A 103 7.44 -6.96 8.17
N ASN A 104 8.75 -7.00 8.40
CA ASN A 104 9.37 -7.40 9.64
C ASN A 104 9.96 -6.17 10.31
N GLU A 105 9.64 -5.93 11.57
CA GLU A 105 10.10 -4.79 12.35
C GLU A 105 10.65 -5.29 13.67
N ILE A 106 11.84 -4.84 14.04
CA ILE A 106 12.46 -5.12 15.33
C ILE A 106 12.70 -3.76 15.99
N SER A 107 12.23 -3.59 17.21
CA SER A 107 12.45 -2.37 17.99
C SER A 107 12.94 -2.70 19.38
N LYS A 108 13.82 -1.86 19.91
CA LYS A 108 14.33 -1.98 21.27
C LYS A 108 14.06 -0.68 22.03
N GLU A 109 13.42 -0.75 23.17
CA GLU A 109 13.16 0.39 24.03
C GLU A 109 14.26 0.53 25.09
N PHE A 110 14.88 1.71 25.14
CA PHE A 110 15.85 2.11 26.15
C PHE A 110 15.25 3.27 26.94
N ARG A 111 14.87 3.00 28.19
CA ARG A 111 14.46 4.05 29.14
C ARG A 111 15.73 4.60 29.80
N THR A 112 16.14 5.80 29.40
CA THR A 112 17.31 6.51 29.96
C THR A 112 16.96 7.33 31.21
N SER A 113 15.70 7.75 31.38
CA SER A 113 15.17 8.43 32.59
C SER A 113 13.65 8.28 32.69
N GLU A 114 13.05 8.66 33.81
CA GLU A 114 11.58 8.61 34.04
C GLU A 114 10.76 9.37 32.97
N ARG A 115 11.39 10.32 32.24
CA ARG A 115 10.75 11.13 31.19
C ARG A 115 11.32 10.95 29.79
N THR A 116 12.41 10.20 29.62
CA THR A 116 13.11 10.07 28.33
C THR A 116 13.21 8.60 27.93
N SER A 117 12.52 8.26 26.84
CA SER A 117 12.57 6.94 26.20
C SER A 117 13.15 7.07 24.81
N ILE A 118 14.08 6.18 24.47
CA ILE A 118 14.69 6.08 23.14
C ILE A 118 14.32 4.71 22.60
N LYS A 119 13.66 4.67 21.44
CA LYS A 119 13.26 3.41 20.79
C LYS A 119 13.91 3.27 19.42
N PRO A 120 15.18 2.82 19.30
CA PRO A 120 15.71 2.39 18.02
C PRO A 120 14.83 1.30 17.42
N TYR A 121 14.53 1.43 16.14
CA TYR A 121 13.78 0.44 15.38
C TYR A 121 14.43 0.21 14.03
N GLY A 122 14.36 -1.03 13.56
CA GLY A 122 14.73 -1.44 12.23
C GLY A 122 13.54 -2.16 11.59
N SER A 123 13.20 -1.80 10.36
CA SER A 123 12.12 -2.46 9.64
C SER A 123 12.56 -2.85 8.24
N LEU A 124 12.25 -4.07 7.84
CA LEU A 124 12.41 -4.58 6.49
C LEU A 124 11.03 -4.88 5.91
N LYS A 125 10.66 -4.16 4.84
CA LYS A 125 9.44 -4.41 4.08
C LYS A 125 9.82 -5.05 2.74
N LEU A 126 9.30 -6.24 2.50
CA LEU A 126 9.36 -6.94 1.21
C LEU A 126 7.98 -6.85 0.57
N GLU A 127 7.91 -6.45 -0.69
CA GLU A 127 6.64 -6.35 -1.42
C GLU A 127 6.76 -7.08 -2.75
N TYR A 128 5.74 -7.87 -3.08
CA TYR A 128 5.62 -8.60 -4.33
C TYR A 128 4.26 -8.30 -4.95
N GLY A 129 4.25 -7.66 -6.11
CA GLY A 129 3.03 -7.29 -6.83
C GLY A 129 3.07 -7.75 -8.28
N ARG A 130 1.91 -8.15 -8.80
CA ARG A 130 1.69 -8.45 -10.21
C ARG A 130 0.62 -7.53 -10.77
N PHE A 131 0.85 -7.04 -11.99
CA PHE A 131 -0.10 -6.26 -12.75
C PHE A 131 -0.81 -7.21 -13.71
N ASN A 132 -2.14 -7.30 -13.63
CA ASN A 132 -2.92 -8.09 -14.59
C ASN A 132 -3.24 -7.26 -15.84
N THR A 133 -3.40 -7.98 -16.96
CA THR A 133 -3.61 -7.50 -18.33
C THR A 133 -4.38 -6.19 -18.43
N ILE A 134 -3.72 -5.22 -19.08
CA ILE A 134 -4.30 -3.95 -19.52
C ILE A 134 -5.49 -4.29 -20.42
N LYS A 135 -6.72 -4.12 -19.90
CA LYS A 135 -7.93 -4.23 -20.73
C LYS A 135 -8.20 -2.84 -21.28
N GLU A 136 -7.57 -2.50 -22.41
CA GLU A 136 -7.97 -1.35 -23.22
C GLU A 136 -9.38 -1.60 -23.74
N LYS A 137 -10.37 -0.87 -23.20
CA LYS A 137 -11.77 -1.05 -23.60
C LYS A 137 -12.16 -0.26 -24.85
N THR A 138 -11.38 0.75 -25.26
CA THR A 138 -11.68 1.58 -26.43
C THR A 138 -10.42 2.28 -26.91
N GLY A 139 -9.87 1.83 -28.05
CA GLY A 139 -8.76 2.47 -28.74
C GLY A 139 -8.50 1.73 -30.06
N GLU A 140 -8.53 2.46 -31.18
CA GLU A 140 -8.39 1.97 -32.57
C GLU A 140 -7.03 1.32 -32.90
N VAL A 141 -6.16 1.07 -31.91
CA VAL A 141 -4.86 0.43 -32.13
C VAL A 141 -4.63 -0.63 -31.07
N ARG A 142 -4.73 -1.90 -31.49
CA ARG A 142 -4.48 -3.08 -30.65
C ARG A 142 -2.97 -3.19 -30.38
N LEU A 143 -2.49 -2.71 -29.25
CA LEU A 143 -1.18 -3.09 -28.74
C LEU A 143 -1.34 -4.22 -27.72
N GLU A 144 -1.38 -5.44 -28.26
CA GLU A 144 -1.40 -6.67 -27.48
C GLU A 144 -0.01 -6.91 -26.87
N VAL A 145 0.28 -6.27 -25.73
CA VAL A 145 1.48 -6.58 -24.96
C VAL A 145 1.24 -7.90 -24.22
N LYS A 146 1.70 -9.00 -24.81
CA LYS A 146 1.84 -10.29 -24.13
C LYS A 146 3.00 -10.20 -23.14
N GLY A 147 2.70 -10.50 -21.88
CA GLY A 147 3.71 -10.70 -20.83
C GLY A 147 4.35 -12.08 -20.91
#